data_AF-A0A836GC49-F1
#
_entry.id   AF-A0A836GC49-F1
#
_cell.length_a   1.000
_cell.length_b   1.000
_cell.length_c   1.000
_cell.angle_alpha   90.00
_cell.angle_beta   90.00
_cell.angle_gamma   90.00
#
_symmetry.space_group_name_H-M   'P 1'
#
loop_
_entity.id
_entity.type
_entity.pdbx_description
1 polymer ?
#
loop_
_entity_poly.entity_id
_entity_poly.type
_entity_poly.pdbx_seq_one_letter_code
_entity_poly.pdbx_strand_id
1 'polypeptide(L)'
;MLRRTVLRLSKPDVVVLGTGWAGCYAAYHIDPSLCNIQVISTRNHMVFTPLLPQTTTGTLEFRSVCEPITNIQPALAKLPHRFLRSVIYDVDFDKKLVKCVGVGVVGGSENVPVKTFSVPYDYLIMAHGARPTTFNIPGVEEKAFFLREVNEARGIRKRLVQNIMTADLPTTSSEEAQRLLHTVVVGGGPTGIEFAANLADFFREDVKKINTALLPYCKVTVLEAGEVLGSFDTALRRYGQLRLNQLGVKICKTAVVGVTDQEVFTKSGEVMPAGLVVWSTGVGSSPVTKALKCDKTNRGRISIDDYLRVLRDGKPIPNVFAAGDCAASNERPLPTLAAVASRQGRYIGKEMNNLLKGKQMSKPFVYRSLGSMATIGNSSAIVSLGEKFKFDLIGYAALWVWKSAYLTILGSIRSKLYVIVNWAGSRIFGRDVTYISDLTEDRMYSALAVEEVSKEMSRQKAHQVLHDASPERISTSAAAGAAATEGVLPSKPGEATHLTSLGQASAGSHAAHTPAEPETKV
;
A
#
# COMPACT_ATOMS: atom_id res chain seq x y z
N MET A 1 12.20 52.45 13.80
CA MET A 1 12.42 51.71 12.54
C MET A 1 11.14 50.96 12.17
N LEU A 2 10.46 51.44 11.13
CA LEU A 2 9.11 51.02 10.73
C LEU A 2 9.07 49.55 10.27
N ARG A 3 8.30 48.71 10.96
CA ARG A 3 7.89 47.39 10.44
C ARG A 3 6.93 47.59 9.28
N ARG A 4 7.28 47.04 8.11
CA ARG A 4 6.42 46.89 6.93
C ARG A 4 5.11 46.16 7.30
N THR A 5 4.05 46.91 7.55
CA THR A 5 2.68 46.40 7.52
C THR A 5 2.21 46.45 6.07
N VAL A 6 2.61 45.47 5.27
CA VAL A 6 1.94 45.24 3.98
C VAL A 6 0.58 44.63 4.33
N LEU A 7 -0.48 45.41 4.19
CA LEU A 7 -1.86 44.92 4.21
C LEU A 7 -1.98 43.81 3.17
N ARG A 8 -2.02 42.56 3.61
CA ARG A 8 -2.31 41.44 2.73
C ARG A 8 -3.79 41.49 2.38
N LEU A 9 -4.08 41.90 1.15
CA LEU A 9 -5.43 41.88 0.57
C LEU A 9 -6.00 40.46 0.47
N SER A 10 -5.14 39.43 0.47
CA SER A 10 -5.52 38.02 0.42
C SER A 10 -5.28 37.30 1.75
N LYS A 11 -6.20 36.38 2.10
CA LYS A 11 -6.05 35.46 3.22
C LYS A 11 -4.77 34.60 3.04
N PRO A 12 -4.05 34.25 4.12
CA PRO A 12 -2.84 33.44 4.04
C PRO A 12 -3.14 32.01 3.54
N ASP A 13 -2.16 31.40 2.86
CA ASP A 13 -2.22 30.03 2.34
C ASP A 13 -1.68 29.03 3.38
N VAL A 14 -2.55 28.10 3.79
CA VAL A 14 -2.20 26.98 4.67
C VAL A 14 -2.16 25.70 3.83
N VAL A 15 -0.97 25.12 3.69
CA VAL A 15 -0.75 23.90 2.92
C VAL A 15 -0.63 22.70 3.85
N VAL A 16 -1.44 21.67 3.62
CA VAL A 16 -1.41 20.40 4.35
C VAL A 16 -0.95 19.29 3.42
N LEU A 17 0.13 18.59 3.78
CA LEU A 17 0.66 17.48 3.01
C LEU A 17 0.13 16.16 3.59
N GLY A 18 -0.63 15.42 2.80
CA GLY A 18 -1.18 14.11 3.17
C GLY A 18 -2.63 14.15 3.68
N THR A 19 -3.36 13.08 3.39
CA THR A 19 -4.75 12.85 3.81
C THR A 19 -4.87 11.68 4.78
N GLY A 20 -3.85 11.49 5.63
CA GLY A 20 -3.88 10.50 6.71
C GLY A 20 -4.50 11.06 8.00
N TRP A 21 -4.36 10.32 9.11
CA TRP A 21 -4.88 10.71 10.42
C TRP A 21 -4.48 12.14 10.85
N ALA A 22 -3.20 12.51 10.75
CA ALA A 22 -2.77 13.85 11.15
C ALA A 22 -3.27 14.95 10.18
N GLY A 23 -3.13 14.74 8.88
CA GLY A 23 -3.50 15.73 7.86
C GLY A 23 -5.00 16.01 7.82
N CYS A 24 -5.83 14.97 7.87
CA CYS A 24 -7.29 15.13 7.89
C CYS A 24 -7.79 15.81 9.17
N TYR A 25 -7.26 15.45 10.35
CA TYR A 25 -7.66 16.11 11.59
C TYR A 25 -7.16 17.56 11.66
N ALA A 26 -5.99 17.88 11.09
CA ALA A 26 -5.54 19.25 10.94
C ALA A 26 -6.49 20.04 10.03
N ALA A 27 -6.75 19.55 8.81
CA ALA A 27 -7.64 20.19 7.84
C ALA A 27 -9.07 20.38 8.39
N TYR A 28 -9.60 19.41 9.14
CA TYR A 28 -10.91 19.49 9.79
C TYR A 28 -11.00 20.63 10.82
N HIS A 29 -9.93 20.86 11.58
CA HIS A 29 -9.92 21.84 12.68
C HIS A 29 -9.43 23.23 12.29
N ILE A 30 -8.87 23.40 11.08
CA ILE A 30 -8.55 24.73 10.54
C ILE A 30 -9.85 25.44 10.13
N ASP A 31 -9.98 26.69 10.52
CA ASP A 31 -11.11 27.55 10.15
C ASP A 31 -10.91 28.10 8.72
N PRO A 32 -11.72 27.67 7.74
CA PRO A 32 -11.59 28.11 6.35
C PRO A 32 -11.92 29.61 6.17
N SER A 33 -12.56 30.27 7.15
CA SER A 33 -12.82 31.70 7.06
C SER A 33 -11.55 32.55 7.22
N LEU A 34 -10.48 31.99 7.80
CA LEU A 34 -9.26 32.71 8.16
C LEU A 34 -8.11 32.55 7.14
N CYS A 35 -8.19 31.57 6.24
CA CYS A 35 -7.09 31.20 5.34
C CYS A 35 -7.61 30.55 4.05
N ASN A 36 -6.74 30.40 3.05
CA ASN A 36 -6.98 29.48 1.94
C ASN A 36 -6.34 28.13 2.30
N ILE A 37 -7.10 27.05 2.17
CA ILE A 37 -6.63 25.71 2.55
C ILE A 37 -6.29 24.95 1.28
N GLN A 38 -5.07 24.43 1.20
CA GLN A 38 -4.64 23.54 0.12
C GLN A 38 -4.19 22.21 0.71
N VAL A 39 -4.83 21.11 0.31
CA VAL A 39 -4.44 19.75 0.73
C VAL A 39 -3.81 19.03 -0.45
N ILE A 40 -2.59 18.53 -0.27
CA ILE A 40 -1.82 17.85 -1.32
C ILE A 40 -1.61 16.39 -0.91
N SER A 41 -2.11 15.44 -1.70
CA SER A 41 -1.94 14.00 -1.45
C SER A 41 -2.18 13.21 -2.73
N THR A 42 -1.64 12.00 -2.85
CA THR A 42 -1.90 11.12 -3.99
C THR A 42 -3.28 10.48 -3.95
N ARG A 43 -3.94 10.49 -2.78
CA ARG A 43 -5.30 10.00 -2.56
C ARG A 43 -6.19 11.11 -2.02
N ASN A 44 -7.48 11.07 -2.35
CA ASN A 44 -8.47 12.08 -1.98
C ASN A 44 -9.27 11.75 -0.71
N HIS A 45 -8.87 10.75 0.07
CA HIS A 45 -9.61 10.26 1.23
C HIS A 45 -8.68 9.91 2.38
N MET A 46 -9.25 9.89 3.57
CA MET A 46 -8.68 9.27 4.75
C MET A 46 -8.99 7.78 4.76
N VAL A 47 -8.02 6.97 5.17
CA VAL A 47 -8.22 5.54 5.45
C VAL A 47 -8.33 5.37 6.97
N PHE A 48 -9.41 4.75 7.42
CA PHE A 48 -9.61 4.36 8.81
C PHE A 48 -8.84 3.07 9.09
N THR A 49 -7.51 3.23 9.21
CA THR A 49 -6.56 2.11 9.30
C THR A 49 -6.87 1.03 10.34
N PRO A 50 -7.50 1.30 11.51
CA PRO A 50 -7.82 0.26 12.48
C PRO A 50 -8.84 -0.78 11.99
N LEU A 51 -9.67 -0.46 11.00
CA LEU A 51 -10.63 -1.40 10.42
C LEU A 51 -10.15 -1.99 9.08
N LEU A 52 -8.96 -1.59 8.62
CA LEU A 52 -8.41 -2.06 7.34
C LEU A 52 -8.21 -3.59 7.29
N PRO A 53 -7.73 -4.27 8.35
CA PRO A 53 -7.59 -5.74 8.33
C PRO A 53 -8.88 -6.46 7.98
N GLN A 54 -10.03 -5.98 8.46
CA GLN A 54 -11.34 -6.58 8.18
C GLN A 54 -11.77 -6.47 6.71
N THR A 55 -11.15 -5.58 5.92
CA THR A 55 -11.44 -5.46 4.49
C THR A 55 -10.77 -6.51 3.64
N THR A 56 -9.70 -7.13 4.14
CA THR A 56 -8.92 -8.14 3.41
C THR A 56 -9.67 -9.47 3.22
N THR A 57 -10.60 -9.79 4.10
CA THR A 57 -11.41 -11.03 4.08
C THR A 57 -12.88 -10.79 3.74
N GLY A 58 -13.28 -9.55 3.43
CA GLY A 58 -14.68 -9.23 3.11
C GLY A 58 -15.61 -9.07 4.31
N THR A 59 -15.10 -9.00 5.55
CA THR A 59 -15.90 -8.60 6.72
C THR A 59 -16.41 -7.16 6.59
N LEU A 60 -15.59 -6.28 6.02
CA LEU A 60 -15.94 -4.92 5.68
C LEU A 60 -15.61 -4.62 4.22
N GLU A 61 -16.45 -3.85 3.56
CA GLU A 61 -16.11 -3.30 2.25
C GLU A 61 -15.09 -2.17 2.32
N PHE A 62 -14.25 -2.06 1.28
CA PHE A 62 -13.15 -1.09 1.21
C PHE A 62 -13.62 0.35 1.40
N ARG A 63 -14.79 0.70 0.86
CA ARG A 63 -15.38 2.05 0.98
C ARG A 63 -15.90 2.36 2.38
N SER A 64 -16.15 1.36 3.22
CA SER A 64 -16.64 1.55 4.59
C SER A 64 -15.57 2.11 5.52
N VAL A 65 -14.30 1.96 5.16
CA VAL A 65 -13.16 2.49 5.91
C VAL A 65 -12.55 3.74 5.26
N CYS A 66 -13.22 4.32 4.26
CA CYS A 66 -12.75 5.50 3.54
C CYS A 66 -13.65 6.72 3.76
N GLU A 67 -13.04 7.87 4.04
CA GLU A 67 -13.76 9.15 4.10
C GLU A 67 -13.08 10.19 3.19
N PRO A 68 -13.75 10.67 2.12
CA PRO A 68 -13.21 11.72 1.28
C PRO A 68 -12.79 12.97 2.06
N ILE A 69 -11.65 13.57 1.71
CA ILE A 69 -11.15 14.78 2.38
C ILE A 69 -12.12 15.96 2.23
N THR A 70 -12.87 16.01 1.13
CA THR A 70 -13.91 17.02 0.89
C THR A 70 -15.13 16.84 1.78
N ASN A 71 -15.39 15.64 2.31
CA ASN A 71 -16.43 15.46 3.33
C ASN A 71 -15.93 15.90 4.70
N ILE A 72 -14.64 15.69 4.97
CA ILE A 72 -13.98 16.08 6.22
C ILE A 72 -13.86 17.61 6.28
N GLN A 73 -13.38 18.26 5.22
CA GLN A 73 -13.31 19.72 5.10
C GLN A 73 -14.09 20.17 3.84
N PRO A 74 -15.40 20.43 3.97
CA PRO A 74 -16.26 20.84 2.86
C PRO A 74 -15.81 22.10 2.12
N ALA A 75 -15.05 22.98 2.77
CA ALA A 75 -14.50 24.16 2.12
C ALA A 75 -13.63 23.80 0.91
N LEU A 76 -12.94 22.66 0.90
CA LEU A 76 -12.09 22.20 -0.21
C LEU A 76 -12.84 21.98 -1.53
N ALA A 77 -14.16 21.91 -1.50
CA ALA A 77 -14.98 21.81 -2.71
C ALA A 77 -15.18 23.16 -3.43
N LYS A 78 -14.74 24.28 -2.83
CA LYS A 78 -14.93 25.63 -3.37
C LYS A 78 -13.62 26.41 -3.35
N LEU A 79 -13.34 27.12 -4.45
CA LEU A 79 -12.24 28.06 -4.49
C LEU A 79 -12.43 29.16 -3.43
N PRO A 80 -11.33 29.67 -2.85
CA PRO A 80 -9.92 29.41 -3.19
C PRO A 80 -9.34 28.10 -2.62
N HIS A 81 -10.05 27.42 -1.71
CA HIS A 81 -9.61 26.15 -1.13
C HIS A 81 -9.56 25.04 -2.19
N ARG A 82 -8.65 24.09 -2.02
CA ARG A 82 -8.50 23.00 -3.01
C ARG A 82 -7.83 21.76 -2.45
N PHE A 83 -8.22 20.63 -3.01
CA PHE A 83 -7.46 19.39 -2.94
C PHE A 83 -6.67 19.20 -4.25
N LEU A 84 -5.38 18.89 -4.13
CA LEU A 84 -4.48 18.64 -5.26
C LEU A 84 -3.99 17.19 -5.20
N ARG A 85 -4.33 16.42 -6.24
CA ARG A 85 -3.84 15.06 -6.40
C ARG A 85 -2.41 15.08 -6.95
N SER A 86 -1.42 14.93 -6.08
CA SER A 86 -0.01 15.11 -6.48
C SER A 86 0.95 14.32 -5.60
N VAL A 87 2.11 13.99 -6.17
CA VAL A 87 3.28 13.49 -5.42
C VAL A 87 4.13 14.69 -5.03
N ILE A 88 4.55 14.75 -3.76
CA ILE A 88 5.49 15.74 -3.27
C ILE A 88 6.89 15.11 -3.32
N TYR A 89 7.85 15.82 -3.90
CA TYR A 89 9.23 15.33 -3.99
C TYR A 89 10.22 16.20 -3.21
N ASP A 90 9.89 17.45 -2.92
CA ASP A 90 10.76 18.36 -2.18
C ASP A 90 9.97 19.53 -1.55
N VAL A 91 10.55 20.17 -0.54
CA VAL A 91 10.06 21.41 0.07
C VAL A 91 11.22 22.38 0.20
N ASP A 92 11.09 23.54 -0.45
CA ASP A 92 12.01 24.66 -0.27
C ASP A 92 11.53 25.51 0.90
N PHE A 93 12.15 25.35 2.07
CA PHE A 93 11.80 26.07 3.29
C PHE A 93 12.14 27.56 3.21
N ASP A 94 13.16 27.92 2.44
CA ASP A 94 13.65 29.30 2.35
C ASP A 94 12.78 30.13 1.38
N LYS A 95 12.37 29.52 0.26
CA LYS A 95 11.42 30.13 -0.70
C LYS A 95 9.96 29.90 -0.34
N LYS A 96 9.68 29.07 0.66
CA LYS A 96 8.32 28.64 1.07
C LYS A 96 7.51 28.04 -0.08
N LEU A 97 8.10 27.06 -0.77
CA LEU A 97 7.48 26.35 -1.88
C LEU A 97 7.44 24.84 -1.62
N VAL A 98 6.29 24.21 -1.84
CA VAL A 98 6.17 22.76 -1.94
C VAL A 98 6.29 22.36 -3.40
N LYS A 99 7.24 21.49 -3.73
CA LYS A 99 7.45 21.03 -5.10
C LYS A 99 6.70 19.71 -5.34
N CYS A 100 5.85 19.74 -6.37
CA CYS A 100 4.88 18.70 -6.65
C CYS A 100 5.00 18.19 -8.09
N VAL A 101 4.58 16.94 -8.30
CA VAL A 101 4.29 16.37 -9.60
C VAL A 101 2.80 16.05 -9.65
N GLY A 102 2.10 16.60 -10.65
CA GLY A 102 0.68 16.30 -10.88
C GLY A 102 0.49 14.84 -11.27
N VAL A 103 -0.47 14.15 -10.63
CA VAL A 103 -0.81 12.75 -10.96
C VAL A 103 -2.03 12.75 -11.86
N GLY A 104 -1.80 12.47 -13.15
CA GLY A 104 -2.85 12.39 -14.17
C GLY A 104 -3.68 11.11 -14.13
N VAL A 105 -4.51 10.93 -15.15
CA VAL A 105 -5.19 9.66 -15.42
C VAL A 105 -4.19 8.73 -16.08
N VAL A 106 -3.97 7.56 -15.46
CA VAL A 106 -3.17 6.50 -16.08
C VAL A 106 -4.12 5.73 -17.00
N GLY A 107 -3.97 5.92 -18.32
CA GLY A 107 -4.50 4.99 -19.32
C GLY A 107 -3.55 3.81 -19.50
N GLY A 108 -3.88 2.83 -20.34
CA GLY A 108 -3.00 1.69 -20.65
C GLY A 108 -1.69 2.04 -21.39
N SER A 109 -1.26 3.31 -21.37
CA SER A 109 0.00 3.79 -21.92
C SER A 109 0.93 4.17 -20.77
N GLU A 110 2.16 3.66 -20.80
CA GLU A 110 3.22 3.97 -19.83
C GLU A 110 3.67 5.44 -19.89
N ASN A 111 3.30 6.18 -20.96
CA ASN A 111 3.67 7.57 -21.18
C ASN A 111 2.58 8.55 -20.72
N VAL A 112 2.27 8.58 -19.42
CA VAL A 112 1.37 9.58 -18.84
C VAL A 112 2.13 10.91 -18.71
N PRO A 113 1.69 12.02 -19.33
CA PRO A 113 2.35 13.31 -19.20
C PRO A 113 2.23 13.81 -17.75
N VAL A 114 3.34 13.78 -17.02
CA VAL A 114 3.45 14.34 -15.67
C VAL A 114 4.12 15.70 -15.72
N LYS A 115 3.51 16.70 -15.07
CA LYS A 115 4.05 18.07 -14.99
C LYS A 115 4.43 18.41 -13.57
N THR A 116 5.61 19.00 -13.40
CA THR A 116 6.05 19.59 -12.13
C THR A 116 5.42 20.96 -11.94
N PHE A 117 5.10 21.30 -10.70
CA PHE A 117 4.67 22.65 -10.32
C PHE A 117 5.05 22.92 -8.85
N SER A 118 4.97 24.18 -8.43
CA SER A 118 5.24 24.59 -7.05
C SER A 118 4.01 25.21 -6.42
N VAL A 119 3.77 24.91 -5.14
CA VAL A 119 2.69 25.49 -4.35
C VAL A 119 3.30 26.37 -3.27
N PRO A 120 3.08 27.71 -3.31
CA PRO A 120 3.53 28.59 -2.24
C PRO A 120 2.72 28.36 -0.96
N TYR A 121 3.34 28.64 0.19
CA TYR A 121 2.67 28.55 1.47
C TYR A 121 3.09 29.67 2.42
N ASP A 122 2.17 30.03 3.32
CA ASP A 122 2.48 30.84 4.49
C ASP A 122 2.72 30.00 5.72
N TYR A 123 1.94 28.92 5.82
CA TYR A 123 2.04 27.88 6.82
C TYR A 123 2.02 26.51 6.15
N LEU A 124 2.92 25.64 6.59
CA LEU A 124 3.04 24.28 6.06
C LEU A 124 2.83 23.26 7.17
N ILE A 125 1.96 22.29 6.92
CA ILE A 125 1.70 21.15 7.82
C ILE A 125 2.08 19.87 7.09
N MET A 126 3.19 19.25 7.51
CA MET A 126 3.69 18.01 6.95
C MET A 126 3.06 16.80 7.67
N ALA A 127 2.18 16.08 7.00
CA ALA A 127 1.44 14.94 7.56
C ALA A 127 1.34 13.76 6.56
N HIS A 128 2.37 13.60 5.72
CA HIS A 128 2.43 12.60 4.64
C HIS A 128 2.73 11.17 5.14
N GLY A 129 2.92 11.00 6.45
CA GLY A 129 3.06 9.70 7.10
C GLY A 129 4.39 9.00 6.84
N ALA A 130 4.37 7.68 7.00
CA ALA A 130 5.53 6.81 6.91
C ALA A 130 5.29 5.67 5.90
N ARG A 131 6.37 5.01 5.51
CA ARG A 131 6.36 3.80 4.67
C ARG A 131 6.66 2.56 5.51
N PRO A 132 6.22 1.37 5.09
CA PRO A 132 6.74 0.13 5.66
C PRO A 132 8.27 0.10 5.57
N THR A 133 8.94 -0.48 6.56
CA THR A 133 10.37 -0.82 6.40
C THR A 133 10.50 -2.31 6.14
N THR A 134 11.27 -2.63 5.11
CA THR A 134 11.64 -4.00 4.73
C THR A 134 12.88 -4.48 5.46
N PHE A 135 13.56 -3.58 6.20
CA PHE A 135 14.88 -3.82 6.81
C PHE A 135 15.94 -4.28 5.80
N ASN A 136 15.75 -3.92 4.51
CA ASN A 136 16.55 -4.36 3.38
C ASN A 136 16.58 -5.89 3.21
N ILE A 137 15.53 -6.58 3.67
CA ILE A 137 15.38 -8.02 3.47
C ILE A 137 15.00 -8.26 1.99
N PRO A 138 15.77 -9.08 1.25
CA PRO A 138 15.52 -9.32 -0.17
C PRO A 138 14.12 -9.88 -0.44
N GLY A 139 13.48 -9.36 -1.49
CA GLY A 139 12.18 -9.82 -1.99
C GLY A 139 10.96 -9.30 -1.24
N VAL A 140 11.11 -8.62 -0.10
CA VAL A 140 9.94 -8.12 0.66
C VAL A 140 9.18 -7.05 -0.12
N GLU A 141 9.86 -6.08 -0.74
CA GLU A 141 9.20 -4.98 -1.45
C GLU A 141 8.46 -5.50 -2.70
N GLU A 142 9.01 -6.51 -3.36
CA GLU A 142 8.52 -7.02 -4.63
C GLU A 142 7.47 -8.13 -4.47
N LYS A 143 7.59 -8.96 -3.41
CA LYS A 143 6.84 -10.21 -3.28
C LYS A 143 5.84 -10.23 -2.13
N ALA A 144 6.03 -9.39 -1.11
CA ALA A 144 5.10 -9.33 0.02
C ALA A 144 4.05 -8.22 -0.16
N PHE A 145 2.88 -8.42 0.46
CA PHE A 145 1.84 -7.43 0.54
C PHE A 145 1.95 -6.65 1.84
N PHE A 146 1.97 -5.33 1.77
CA PHE A 146 1.82 -4.49 2.96
C PHE A 146 0.33 -4.35 3.37
N LEU A 147 0.07 -3.88 4.59
CA LEU A 147 -1.30 -3.64 5.06
C LEU A 147 -1.43 -2.27 5.74
N ARG A 148 -1.34 -1.21 4.92
CA ARG A 148 -1.44 0.20 5.34
C ARG A 148 -2.48 0.97 4.53
N GLU A 149 -2.70 0.54 3.29
CA GLU A 149 -3.54 1.20 2.29
C GLU A 149 -4.67 0.31 1.79
N VAL A 150 -5.74 0.94 1.30
CA VAL A 150 -6.89 0.22 0.73
C VAL A 150 -6.51 -0.54 -0.53
N ASN A 151 -5.63 0.00 -1.38
CA ASN A 151 -5.16 -0.72 -2.56
C ASN A 151 -4.35 -1.98 -2.19
N GLU A 152 -3.58 -1.93 -1.10
CA GLU A 152 -2.84 -3.10 -0.61
C GLU A 152 -3.81 -4.14 -0.04
N ALA A 153 -4.82 -3.71 0.75
CA ALA A 153 -5.87 -4.60 1.24
C ALA A 153 -6.69 -5.24 0.10
N ARG A 154 -6.94 -4.51 -0.99
CA ARG A 154 -7.53 -5.05 -2.23
C ARG A 154 -6.64 -6.11 -2.85
N GLY A 155 -5.34 -5.86 -2.96
CA GLY A 155 -4.36 -6.83 -3.45
C GLY A 155 -4.34 -8.12 -2.63
N ILE A 156 -4.40 -7.99 -1.29
CA ILE A 156 -4.49 -9.13 -0.38
C ILE A 156 -5.79 -9.93 -0.63
N ARG A 157 -6.95 -9.28 -0.62
CA ARG A 157 -8.26 -9.96 -0.86
C ARG A 157 -8.26 -10.67 -2.22
N LYS A 158 -7.77 -9.99 -3.25
CA LYS A 158 -7.66 -10.54 -4.61
C LYS A 158 -6.78 -11.79 -4.63
N ARG A 159 -5.57 -11.73 -4.06
CA ARG A 159 -4.66 -12.88 -3.99
C ARG A 159 -5.24 -14.03 -3.18
N LEU A 160 -5.91 -13.76 -2.07
CA LEU A 160 -6.59 -14.80 -1.27
C LEU A 160 -7.63 -15.55 -2.09
N VAL A 161 -8.51 -14.83 -2.78
CA VAL A 161 -9.57 -15.45 -3.60
C VAL A 161 -8.97 -16.20 -4.79
N GLN A 162 -7.95 -15.64 -5.45
CA GLN A 162 -7.22 -16.33 -6.52
C GLN A 162 -6.59 -17.63 -6.04
N ASN A 163 -5.89 -17.61 -4.90
CA ASN A 163 -5.27 -18.81 -4.34
C ASN A 163 -6.31 -19.90 -4.04
N ILE A 164 -7.50 -19.52 -3.55
CA ILE A 164 -8.61 -20.47 -3.33
C ILE A 164 -9.10 -21.05 -4.65
N MET A 165 -9.36 -20.20 -5.66
CA MET A 165 -9.82 -20.65 -6.97
C MET A 165 -8.80 -21.56 -7.66
N THR A 166 -7.51 -21.23 -7.56
CA THR A 166 -6.43 -22.04 -8.14
C THR A 166 -6.22 -23.34 -7.37
N ALA A 167 -6.31 -23.33 -6.03
CA ALA A 167 -6.22 -24.55 -5.22
C ALA A 167 -7.37 -25.53 -5.49
N ASP A 168 -8.52 -25.03 -5.96
CA ASP A 168 -9.72 -25.82 -6.28
C ASP A 168 -9.73 -26.37 -7.73
N LEU A 169 -8.75 -26.01 -8.56
CA LEU A 169 -8.68 -26.53 -9.92
C LEU A 169 -8.38 -28.04 -9.92
N PRO A 170 -9.01 -28.83 -10.82
CA PRO A 170 -8.70 -30.26 -10.96
C PRO A 170 -7.24 -30.57 -11.32
N THR A 171 -6.53 -29.58 -11.87
CA THR A 171 -5.13 -29.69 -12.28
C THR A 171 -4.13 -29.37 -11.15
N THR A 172 -4.61 -28.93 -9.99
CA THR A 172 -3.74 -28.50 -8.89
C THR A 172 -3.41 -29.67 -7.97
N SER A 173 -2.12 -29.91 -7.72
CA SER A 173 -1.68 -30.96 -6.80
C SER A 173 -1.97 -30.60 -5.34
N SER A 174 -1.96 -31.60 -4.46
CA SER A 174 -2.17 -31.37 -3.02
C SER A 174 -1.08 -30.48 -2.42
N GLU A 175 0.18 -30.65 -2.85
CA GLU A 175 1.32 -29.86 -2.39
C GLU A 175 1.17 -28.39 -2.81
N GLU A 176 0.73 -28.14 -4.03
CA GLU A 176 0.51 -26.79 -4.54
C GLU A 176 -0.70 -26.13 -3.85
N ALA A 177 -1.79 -26.87 -3.61
CA ALA A 177 -2.93 -26.39 -2.83
C ALA A 177 -2.52 -26.00 -1.39
N GLN A 178 -1.67 -26.82 -0.73
CA GLN A 178 -1.10 -26.51 0.59
C GLN A 178 -0.29 -25.22 0.57
N ARG A 179 0.54 -25.03 -0.46
CA ARG A 179 1.32 -23.81 -0.63
C ARG A 179 0.40 -22.61 -0.82
N LEU A 180 -0.51 -22.66 -1.79
CA LEU A 180 -1.43 -21.56 -2.15
C LEU A 180 -2.28 -21.11 -0.95
N LEU A 181 -2.74 -22.06 -0.14
CA LEU A 181 -3.61 -21.81 1.02
C LEU A 181 -2.84 -21.62 2.34
N HIS A 182 -1.51 -21.53 2.29
CA HIS A 182 -0.69 -21.07 3.40
C HIS A 182 -0.40 -19.57 3.30
N THR A 183 -0.88 -18.82 4.29
CA THR A 183 -0.57 -17.40 4.47
C THR A 183 0.44 -17.19 5.59
N VAL A 184 1.53 -16.50 5.27
CA VAL A 184 2.55 -16.07 6.24
C VAL A 184 2.37 -14.59 6.55
N VAL A 185 2.18 -14.26 7.83
CA VAL A 185 2.05 -12.90 8.33
C VAL A 185 3.31 -12.53 9.08
N VAL A 186 4.03 -11.51 8.61
CA VAL A 186 5.25 -11.02 9.25
C VAL A 186 4.91 -9.83 10.15
N GLY A 187 5.16 -9.98 11.44
CA GLY A 187 4.81 -9.02 12.50
C GLY A 187 3.64 -9.50 13.37
N GLY A 188 3.91 -9.67 14.66
CA GLY A 188 2.97 -9.99 15.73
C GLY A 188 2.39 -8.75 16.43
N GLY A 189 2.46 -7.57 15.81
CA GLY A 189 1.77 -6.37 16.29
C GLY A 189 0.26 -6.45 16.06
N PRO A 190 -0.52 -5.46 16.56
CA PRO A 190 -1.99 -5.47 16.43
C PRO A 190 -2.49 -5.70 15.00
N THR A 191 -1.93 -5.00 14.01
CA THR A 191 -2.35 -5.13 12.60
C THR A 191 -2.17 -6.55 12.05
N GLY A 192 -1.02 -7.17 12.28
CA GLY A 192 -0.74 -8.53 11.81
C GLY A 192 -1.61 -9.57 12.52
N ILE A 193 -1.81 -9.40 13.84
CA ILE A 193 -2.63 -10.31 14.64
C ILE A 193 -4.11 -10.21 14.29
N GLU A 194 -4.64 -8.99 14.11
CA GLU A 194 -6.02 -8.79 13.66
C GLU A 194 -6.24 -9.42 12.29
N PHE A 195 -5.31 -9.21 11.34
CA PHE A 195 -5.38 -9.85 10.03
C PHE A 195 -5.34 -11.37 10.12
N ALA A 196 -4.34 -11.93 10.81
CA ALA A 196 -4.18 -13.39 10.96
C ALA A 196 -5.40 -14.05 11.57
N ALA A 197 -5.98 -13.44 12.61
CA ALA A 197 -7.17 -13.97 13.25
C ALA A 197 -8.43 -13.85 12.37
N ASN A 198 -8.61 -12.72 11.65
CA ASN A 198 -9.71 -12.57 10.69
C ASN A 198 -9.60 -13.59 9.55
N LEU A 199 -8.40 -13.85 9.06
CA LEU A 199 -8.14 -14.84 8.01
C LEU A 199 -8.41 -16.27 8.48
N ALA A 200 -8.00 -16.60 9.70
CA ALA A 200 -8.24 -17.91 10.28
C ALA A 200 -9.74 -18.19 10.48
N ASP A 201 -10.53 -17.17 10.85
CA ASP A 201 -12.00 -17.29 10.89
C ASP A 201 -12.58 -17.44 9.47
N PHE A 202 -12.11 -16.64 8.52
CA PHE A 202 -12.54 -16.72 7.12
C PHE A 202 -12.35 -18.13 6.53
N PHE A 203 -11.20 -18.76 6.76
CA PHE A 203 -10.97 -20.14 6.32
C PHE A 203 -11.94 -21.13 6.96
N ARG A 204 -12.25 -21.01 8.25
CA ARG A 204 -13.17 -21.93 8.94
C ARG A 204 -14.64 -21.75 8.57
N GLU A 205 -15.05 -20.51 8.39
CA GLU A 205 -16.47 -20.13 8.26
C GLU A 205 -16.90 -20.04 6.80
N ASP A 206 -16.08 -19.45 5.94
CA ASP A 206 -16.47 -19.10 4.57
C ASP A 206 -15.87 -20.06 3.54
N VAL A 207 -14.57 -20.41 3.63
CA VAL A 207 -13.99 -21.41 2.70
C VAL A 207 -14.67 -22.77 2.86
N LYS A 208 -15.11 -23.12 4.08
CA LYS A 208 -15.95 -24.30 4.35
C LYS A 208 -17.22 -24.34 3.49
N LYS A 209 -17.82 -23.19 3.17
CA LYS A 209 -19.03 -23.09 2.34
C LYS A 209 -18.70 -23.12 0.85
N ILE A 210 -17.49 -22.75 0.46
CA ILE A 210 -17.00 -22.83 -0.92
C ILE A 210 -16.68 -24.28 -1.25
N ASN A 211 -15.68 -24.86 -0.58
CA ASN A 211 -15.33 -26.26 -0.72
C ASN A 211 -14.67 -26.80 0.56
N THR A 212 -15.35 -27.74 1.22
CA THR A 212 -14.86 -28.38 2.46
C THR A 212 -13.54 -29.14 2.27
N ALA A 213 -13.24 -29.61 1.06
CA ALA A 213 -12.01 -30.35 0.75
C ALA A 213 -10.74 -29.48 0.85
N LEU A 214 -10.89 -28.15 0.80
CA LEU A 214 -9.76 -27.22 0.90
C LEU A 214 -9.34 -26.94 2.35
N LEU A 215 -10.20 -27.21 3.33
CA LEU A 215 -9.95 -26.86 4.74
C LEU A 215 -8.66 -27.45 5.33
N PRO A 216 -8.25 -28.70 5.03
CA PRO A 216 -6.99 -29.25 5.53
C PRO A 216 -5.74 -28.50 5.03
N TYR A 217 -5.84 -27.77 3.92
CA TYR A 217 -4.75 -27.01 3.32
C TYR A 217 -4.64 -25.58 3.85
N CYS A 218 -5.73 -25.04 4.43
CA CYS A 218 -5.79 -23.68 4.95
C CYS A 218 -4.90 -23.52 6.19
N LYS A 219 -3.83 -22.72 6.07
CA LYS A 219 -2.87 -22.47 7.15
C LYS A 219 -2.55 -20.98 7.29
N VAL A 220 -2.43 -20.53 8.53
CA VAL A 220 -1.98 -19.17 8.86
C VAL A 220 -0.80 -19.26 9.84
N THR A 221 0.33 -18.69 9.46
CA THR A 221 1.53 -18.62 10.31
C THR A 221 1.91 -17.16 10.55
N VAL A 222 2.11 -16.76 11.81
CA VAL A 222 2.62 -15.45 12.21
C VAL A 222 4.09 -15.58 12.60
N LEU A 223 4.95 -14.78 11.97
CA LEU A 223 6.38 -14.67 12.31
C LEU A 223 6.63 -13.38 13.07
N GLU A 224 7.13 -13.48 14.30
CA GLU A 224 7.47 -12.32 15.14
C GLU A 224 8.85 -12.50 15.76
N ALA A 225 9.75 -11.52 15.60
CA ALA A 225 11.11 -11.61 16.13
C ALA A 225 11.18 -11.25 17.64
N GLY A 226 10.28 -10.37 18.09
CA GLY A 226 10.14 -9.92 19.48
C GLY A 226 8.96 -10.58 20.19
N GLU A 227 8.11 -9.75 20.78
CA GLU A 227 6.96 -10.19 21.56
C GLU A 227 5.66 -9.95 20.78
N VAL A 228 4.87 -11.01 20.60
CA VAL A 228 3.52 -10.90 20.04
C VAL A 228 2.67 -10.01 20.94
N LEU A 229 2.00 -9.03 20.34
CA LEU A 229 1.22 -8.01 21.01
C LEU A 229 2.03 -7.28 22.10
N GLY A 230 3.32 -7.02 21.83
CA GLY A 230 4.27 -6.44 22.79
C GLY A 230 3.89 -5.08 23.40
N SER A 231 2.88 -4.39 22.87
CA SER A 231 2.32 -3.16 23.45
C SER A 231 1.33 -3.40 24.59
N PHE A 232 0.94 -4.65 24.83
CA PHE A 232 0.00 -5.05 25.89
C PHE A 232 0.74 -5.71 27.06
N ASP A 233 0.09 -5.74 28.21
CA ASP A 233 0.62 -6.41 29.39
C ASP A 233 0.75 -7.94 29.19
N THR A 234 1.41 -8.61 30.12
CA THR A 234 1.69 -10.06 29.98
C THR A 234 0.41 -10.91 29.99
N ALA A 235 -0.62 -10.51 30.75
CA ALA A 235 -1.87 -11.27 30.85
C ALA A 235 -2.66 -11.23 29.52
N LEU A 236 -2.82 -10.04 28.93
CA LEU A 236 -3.49 -9.87 27.64
C LEU A 236 -2.71 -10.53 26.50
N ARG A 237 -1.37 -10.46 26.52
CA ARG A 237 -0.53 -11.18 25.55
C ARG A 237 -0.74 -12.68 25.61
N ARG A 238 -0.76 -13.27 26.82
CA ARG A 238 -1.01 -14.71 27.02
C ARG A 238 -2.40 -15.10 26.53
N TYR A 239 -3.43 -14.33 26.89
CA TYR A 239 -4.79 -14.58 26.42
C TYR A 239 -4.87 -14.53 24.89
N GLY A 240 -4.24 -13.51 24.27
CA GLY A 240 -4.23 -13.37 22.82
C GLY A 240 -3.58 -14.55 22.10
N GLN A 241 -2.42 -15.00 22.56
CA GLN A 241 -1.74 -16.17 22.00
C GLN A 241 -2.55 -17.46 22.17
N LEU A 242 -3.17 -17.67 23.34
CA LEU A 242 -4.06 -18.83 23.57
C LEU A 242 -5.23 -18.83 22.58
N ARG A 243 -5.85 -17.66 22.36
CA ARG A 243 -6.99 -17.56 21.45
C ARG A 243 -6.58 -17.76 19.98
N LEU A 244 -5.43 -17.23 19.57
CA LEU A 244 -4.87 -17.47 18.23
C LEU A 244 -4.58 -18.95 17.99
N ASN A 245 -4.04 -19.66 18.99
CA ASN A 245 -3.81 -21.09 18.89
C ASN A 245 -5.13 -21.88 18.76
N GLN A 246 -6.18 -21.49 19.50
CA GLN A 246 -7.53 -22.05 19.33
C GLN A 246 -8.10 -21.77 17.92
N LEU A 247 -7.72 -20.64 17.32
CA LEU A 247 -7.96 -20.32 15.92
C LEU A 247 -6.91 -20.94 14.99
N GLY A 248 -6.14 -21.93 15.41
CA GLY A 248 -5.16 -22.67 14.57
C GLY A 248 -4.11 -21.79 13.89
N VAL A 249 -3.88 -20.58 14.39
CA VAL A 249 -2.81 -19.71 13.91
C VAL A 249 -1.50 -20.17 14.55
N LYS A 250 -0.54 -20.62 13.74
CA LYS A 250 0.80 -20.98 14.21
C LYS A 250 1.59 -19.69 14.46
N ILE A 251 2.19 -19.53 15.64
CA ILE A 251 3.06 -18.40 15.94
C ILE A 251 4.49 -18.92 16.04
N CYS A 252 5.41 -18.36 15.25
CA CYS A 252 6.83 -18.68 15.30
C CYS A 252 7.63 -17.45 15.74
N LYS A 253 8.44 -17.61 16.79
CA LYS A 253 9.33 -16.55 17.27
C LYS A 253 10.63 -16.54 16.47
N THR A 254 10.61 -15.94 15.27
CA THR A 254 11.74 -15.92 14.35
C THR A 254 11.69 -14.67 13.46
N ALA A 255 12.85 -14.28 12.93
CA ALA A 255 12.97 -13.20 11.96
C ALA A 255 12.94 -13.75 10.54
N VAL A 256 12.40 -12.97 9.59
CA VAL A 256 12.48 -13.27 8.16
C VAL A 256 13.81 -12.76 7.61
N VAL A 257 14.43 -13.53 6.71
CA VAL A 257 15.71 -13.19 6.05
C VAL A 257 15.61 -13.14 4.52
N GLY A 258 14.50 -13.59 3.94
CA GLY A 258 14.22 -13.48 2.51
C GLY A 258 12.80 -13.91 2.17
N VAL A 259 12.28 -13.38 1.06
CA VAL A 259 10.96 -13.74 0.51
C VAL A 259 11.08 -13.96 -1.00
N THR A 260 10.48 -15.03 -1.53
CA THR A 260 10.34 -15.26 -2.97
C THR A 260 8.85 -15.26 -3.35
N ASP A 261 8.53 -15.55 -4.61
CA ASP A 261 7.13 -15.70 -5.04
C ASP A 261 6.40 -16.86 -4.35
N GLN A 262 7.13 -17.82 -3.79
CA GLN A 262 6.58 -19.07 -3.30
C GLN A 262 7.03 -19.44 -1.88
N GLU A 263 8.05 -18.77 -1.33
CA GLU A 263 8.67 -19.20 -0.07
C GLU A 263 9.08 -18.03 0.82
N VAL A 264 9.09 -18.27 2.13
CA VAL A 264 9.63 -17.37 3.15
C VAL A 264 10.79 -18.04 3.87
N PHE A 265 11.94 -17.38 3.89
CA PHE A 265 13.16 -17.84 4.54
C PHE A 265 13.26 -17.21 5.93
N THR A 266 13.47 -18.03 6.95
CA THR A 266 13.57 -17.57 8.34
C THR A 266 15.00 -17.68 8.88
N LYS A 267 15.33 -16.86 9.87
CA LYS A 267 16.64 -16.88 10.54
C LYS A 267 16.91 -18.20 11.26
N SER A 268 15.86 -18.93 11.64
CA SER A 268 15.94 -20.27 12.23
C SER A 268 16.33 -21.37 11.22
N GLY A 269 16.40 -21.05 9.92
CA GLY A 269 16.68 -22.02 8.85
C GLY A 269 15.43 -22.74 8.31
N GLU A 270 14.24 -22.51 8.88
CA GLU A 270 12.98 -23.01 8.34
C GLU A 270 12.62 -22.24 7.07
N VAL A 271 12.29 -22.97 6.00
CA VAL A 271 11.75 -22.44 4.74
C VAL A 271 10.26 -22.80 4.70
N MET A 272 9.42 -21.79 4.47
CA MET A 272 7.97 -21.95 4.48
C MET A 272 7.39 -21.67 3.10
N PRO A 273 6.86 -22.68 2.38
CA PRO A 273 6.10 -22.45 1.16
C PRO A 273 4.84 -21.65 1.48
N ALA A 274 4.55 -20.58 0.74
CA ALA A 274 3.41 -19.70 0.97
C ALA A 274 2.80 -19.21 -0.35
N GLY A 275 1.48 -19.06 -0.37
CA GLY A 275 0.74 -18.45 -1.48
C GLY A 275 0.51 -16.96 -1.27
N LEU A 276 0.64 -16.49 -0.02
CA LEU A 276 0.49 -15.10 0.37
C LEU A 276 1.43 -14.77 1.54
N VAL A 277 2.18 -13.69 1.40
CA VAL A 277 3.00 -13.11 2.46
C VAL A 277 2.50 -11.71 2.76
N VAL A 278 2.09 -11.46 4.00
CA VAL A 278 1.64 -10.13 4.45
C VAL A 278 2.66 -9.54 5.42
N TRP A 279 3.30 -8.44 5.01
CA TRP A 279 4.28 -7.71 5.78
C TRP A 279 3.62 -6.58 6.58
N SER A 280 3.46 -6.79 7.88
CA SER A 280 2.75 -5.88 8.79
C SER A 280 3.64 -5.26 9.87
N THR A 281 4.96 -5.41 9.74
CA THR A 281 5.95 -4.88 10.67
C THR A 281 6.77 -3.75 10.07
N GLY A 282 7.36 -2.95 10.95
CA GLY A 282 8.29 -1.90 10.57
C GLY A 282 7.61 -0.63 10.05
N VAL A 283 7.88 0.49 10.71
CA VAL A 283 7.49 1.82 10.24
C VAL A 283 8.75 2.64 9.99
N GLY A 284 8.97 3.06 8.75
CA GLY A 284 10.16 3.75 8.29
C GLY A 284 9.86 5.06 7.56
N SER A 285 10.88 5.90 7.43
CA SER A 285 10.76 7.18 6.73
C SER A 285 10.60 7.02 5.23
N SER A 286 9.67 7.79 4.66
CA SER A 286 9.48 7.87 3.21
C SER A 286 10.69 8.52 2.50
N PRO A 287 10.90 8.25 1.20
CA PRO A 287 11.97 8.90 0.42
C PRO A 287 11.94 10.42 0.50
N VAL A 288 10.75 11.03 0.43
CA VAL A 288 10.59 12.47 0.61
C VAL A 288 11.03 12.92 2.00
N THR A 289 10.68 12.19 3.08
CA THR A 289 11.17 12.52 4.43
C THR A 289 12.69 12.53 4.50
N LYS A 290 13.34 11.55 3.88
CA LYS A 290 14.81 11.43 3.88
C LYS A 290 15.48 12.58 3.12
N ALA A 291 14.89 13.03 2.01
CA ALA A 291 15.47 14.07 1.14
C ALA A 291 15.32 15.51 1.69
N LEU A 292 14.33 15.77 2.55
CA LEU A 292 14.06 17.12 3.06
C LEU A 292 15.22 17.69 3.88
N LYS A 293 15.59 18.94 3.60
CA LYS A 293 16.66 19.70 4.27
C LYS A 293 16.22 20.25 5.64
N CYS A 294 15.97 19.34 6.58
CA CYS A 294 15.64 19.62 7.98
C CYS A 294 16.20 18.52 8.88
N ASP A 295 16.25 18.79 10.19
CA ASP A 295 16.80 17.87 11.16
C ASP A 295 15.99 16.56 11.18
N LYS A 296 16.69 15.44 11.31
CA LYS A 296 16.09 14.10 11.44
C LYS A 296 16.35 13.52 12.81
N THR A 297 15.42 12.69 13.24
CA THR A 297 15.60 11.83 14.40
C THR A 297 16.54 10.66 14.05
N ASN A 298 17.04 9.95 15.06
CA ASN A 298 17.86 8.74 14.87
C ASN A 298 17.19 7.65 14.00
N ARG A 299 15.85 7.64 13.94
CA ARG A 299 15.05 6.74 13.09
C ARG A 299 14.65 7.37 11.75
N GLY A 300 15.26 8.50 11.39
CA GLY A 300 15.07 9.20 10.12
C GLY A 300 13.76 9.98 10.00
N ARG A 301 12.94 10.11 11.04
CA ARG A 301 11.71 10.95 11.03
C ARG A 301 12.07 12.43 11.13
N ILE A 302 11.18 13.33 10.71
CA ILE A 302 11.36 14.79 10.87
C ILE A 302 11.43 15.12 12.37
N SER A 303 12.50 15.81 12.78
CA SER A 303 12.64 16.29 14.16
C SER A 303 11.70 17.47 14.40
N ILE A 304 10.99 17.42 15.53
CA ILE A 304 10.05 18.46 15.96
C ILE A 304 10.25 18.84 17.42
N ASP A 305 9.87 20.07 17.77
CA ASP A 305 9.77 20.51 19.16
C ASP A 305 8.42 20.18 19.81
N ASP A 306 8.22 20.63 21.06
CA ASP A 306 7.00 20.39 21.83
C ASP A 306 5.76 21.10 21.26
N TYR A 307 5.93 22.03 20.32
CA TYR A 307 4.83 22.69 19.59
C TYR A 307 4.63 22.07 18.20
N LEU A 308 5.29 20.94 17.92
CA LEU A 308 5.26 20.22 16.65
C LEU A 308 5.83 21.02 15.47
N ARG A 309 6.70 22.01 15.74
CA ARG A 309 7.41 22.79 14.72
C ARG A 309 8.61 22.02 14.22
N VAL A 310 8.84 22.03 12.91
CA VAL A 310 9.98 21.34 12.28
C VAL A 310 11.29 22.04 12.64
N LEU A 311 12.32 21.27 12.97
CA LEU A 311 13.64 21.78 13.32
C LEU A 311 14.61 21.76 12.14
N ARG A 312 15.47 22.78 12.06
CA ARG A 312 16.66 22.85 11.20
C ARG A 312 17.77 23.53 11.97
N ASP A 313 18.93 22.89 12.06
CA ASP A 313 20.07 23.36 12.86
C ASP A 313 19.70 23.59 14.33
N GLY A 314 18.86 22.71 14.89
CA GLY A 314 18.38 22.76 16.27
C GLY A 314 17.33 23.85 16.54
N LYS A 315 16.88 24.59 15.52
CA LYS A 315 15.92 25.70 15.68
C LYS A 315 14.64 25.47 14.88
N PRO A 316 13.46 25.91 15.37
CA PRO A 316 12.23 25.82 14.61
C PRO A 316 12.28 26.62 13.30
N ILE A 317 11.94 25.97 12.19
CA ILE A 317 11.68 26.63 10.91
C ILE A 317 10.39 27.45 11.05
N PRO A 318 10.39 28.75 10.76
CA PRO A 318 9.19 29.57 10.87
C PRO A 318 8.02 29.03 10.05
N ASN A 319 6.86 28.89 10.71
CA ASN A 319 5.57 28.49 10.10
C ASN A 319 5.53 27.07 9.50
N VAL A 320 6.47 26.19 9.84
CA VAL A 320 6.48 24.80 9.36
C VAL A 320 6.26 23.84 10.52
N PHE A 321 5.26 22.97 10.37
CA PHE A 321 4.83 21.99 11.37
C PHE A 321 4.84 20.59 10.79
N ALA A 322 5.03 19.57 11.62
CA ALA A 322 4.91 18.18 11.19
C ALA A 322 4.23 17.30 12.25
N ALA A 323 3.43 16.34 11.79
CA ALA A 323 2.62 15.48 12.66
C ALA A 323 2.37 14.08 12.07
N GLY A 324 2.06 13.14 12.95
CA GLY A 324 1.87 11.74 12.61
C GLY A 324 3.19 11.02 12.37
N ASP A 325 3.12 9.91 11.64
CA ASP A 325 4.26 8.97 11.54
C ASP A 325 5.50 9.55 10.84
N CYS A 326 5.39 10.69 10.14
CA CYS A 326 6.53 11.34 9.49
C CYS A 326 7.44 12.12 10.46
N ALA A 327 7.00 12.39 11.69
CA ALA A 327 7.66 13.27 12.63
C ALA A 327 7.76 12.69 14.04
N ALA A 328 8.76 13.14 14.80
CA ALA A 328 8.87 12.85 16.23
C ALA A 328 9.79 13.83 16.95
N SER A 329 9.55 13.98 18.26
CA SER A 329 10.54 14.60 19.16
C SER A 329 11.71 13.65 19.34
N ASN A 330 12.94 14.20 19.35
CA ASN A 330 14.15 13.44 19.66
C ASN A 330 14.21 13.01 21.13
N GLU A 331 13.74 13.88 22.03
CA GLU A 331 13.77 13.61 23.46
C GLU A 331 12.64 12.69 23.91
N ARG A 332 11.44 12.91 23.36
CA ARG A 332 10.21 12.21 23.78
C ARG A 332 9.47 11.64 22.57
N PRO A 333 10.03 10.64 21.87
CA PRO A 333 9.40 10.07 20.71
C PRO A 333 8.09 9.38 21.08
N LEU A 334 7.00 9.78 20.42
CA LEU A 334 5.72 9.10 20.54
C LEU A 334 5.62 7.91 19.56
N PRO A 335 4.83 6.88 19.90
CA PRO A 335 4.62 5.73 19.03
C PRO A 335 3.83 6.13 17.77
N THR A 336 4.07 5.41 16.67
CA THR A 336 3.44 5.61 15.36
C THR A 336 2.01 5.04 15.36
N LEU A 337 1.10 5.74 16.03
CA LEU A 337 -0.30 5.33 16.23
C LEU A 337 -1.26 6.36 15.63
N ALA A 338 -2.36 5.87 15.06
CA ALA A 338 -3.50 6.68 14.62
C ALA A 338 -4.00 7.65 15.71
N ALA A 339 -4.06 7.19 16.96
CA ALA A 339 -4.48 7.99 18.10
C ALA A 339 -3.51 9.14 18.44
N VAL A 340 -2.21 8.97 18.19
CA VAL A 340 -1.21 10.05 18.33
C VAL A 340 -1.38 11.04 17.18
N ALA A 341 -1.41 10.53 15.94
CA ALA A 341 -1.51 11.34 14.74
C ALA A 341 -2.78 12.23 14.71
N SER A 342 -3.95 11.68 15.05
CA SER A 342 -5.21 12.43 15.08
C SER A 342 -5.20 13.58 16.09
N ARG A 343 -4.55 13.38 17.25
CA ARG A 343 -4.43 14.40 18.29
C ARG A 343 -3.42 15.47 17.94
N GLN A 344 -2.29 15.08 17.35
CA GLN A 344 -1.34 16.04 16.81
C GLN A 344 -1.99 16.88 15.71
N GLY A 345 -2.73 16.26 14.79
CA GLY A 345 -3.50 16.96 13.75
C GLY A 345 -4.51 17.94 14.36
N ARG A 346 -5.31 17.48 15.33
CA ARG A 346 -6.26 18.35 16.05
C ARG A 346 -5.60 19.52 16.77
N TYR A 347 -4.45 19.28 17.39
CA TYR A 347 -3.67 20.32 18.05
C TYR A 347 -3.19 21.36 17.04
N ILE A 348 -2.51 20.94 15.96
CA ILE A 348 -2.01 21.85 14.92
C ILE A 348 -3.16 22.65 14.30
N GLY A 349 -4.29 22.01 13.96
CA GLY A 349 -5.42 22.72 13.37
C GLY A 349 -5.98 23.82 14.27
N LYS A 350 -6.08 23.58 15.58
CA LYS A 350 -6.51 24.60 16.55
C LYS A 350 -5.49 25.71 16.73
N GLU A 351 -4.23 25.37 16.88
CA GLU A 351 -3.16 26.36 17.06
C GLU A 351 -2.91 27.18 15.80
N MET A 352 -3.15 26.60 14.62
CA MET A 352 -3.13 27.35 13.36
C MET A 352 -4.16 28.48 13.38
N ASN A 353 -5.37 28.25 13.91
CA ASN A 353 -6.37 29.32 14.04
C ASN A 353 -5.92 30.44 15.01
N ASN A 354 -5.09 30.14 16.01
CA ASN A 354 -4.50 31.16 16.88
C ASN A 354 -3.49 32.01 16.09
N LEU A 355 -2.57 31.35 15.36
CA LEU A 355 -1.57 32.01 14.53
C LEU A 355 -2.19 32.88 13.44
N LEU A 356 -3.24 32.39 12.77
CA LEU A 356 -4.01 33.12 11.76
C LEU A 356 -4.72 34.37 12.33
N LYS A 357 -5.04 34.37 13.63
CA LYS A 357 -5.59 35.53 14.35
C LYS A 357 -4.51 36.45 14.93
N GLY A 358 -3.24 36.24 14.57
CA GLY A 358 -2.10 37.00 15.10
C GLY A 358 -1.74 36.69 16.55
N LYS A 359 -2.28 35.60 17.13
CA LYS A 359 -1.97 35.15 18.48
C LYS A 359 -0.82 34.14 18.45
N GLN A 360 -0.12 34.00 19.56
CA GLN A 360 0.87 32.93 19.73
C GLN A 360 0.19 31.59 20.02
N MET A 361 0.93 30.49 19.81
CA MET A 361 0.46 29.15 20.18
C MET A 361 0.28 29.05 21.70
N SER A 362 -0.78 28.37 22.13
CA SER A 362 -1.24 28.42 23.51
C SER A 362 -0.37 27.62 24.49
N LYS A 363 -0.32 26.29 24.33
CA LYS A 363 0.39 25.34 25.20
C LYS A 363 1.14 24.30 24.37
N PRO A 364 2.22 23.71 24.88
CA PRO A 364 2.89 22.59 24.23
C PRO A 364 1.95 21.38 24.04
N PHE A 365 2.23 20.56 23.03
CA PHE A 365 1.49 19.33 22.78
C PHE A 365 1.80 18.28 23.86
N VAL A 366 0.74 17.72 24.47
CA VAL A 366 0.87 16.63 25.44
C VAL A 366 -0.05 15.49 25.03
N TYR A 367 0.52 14.30 24.81
CA TYR A 367 -0.23 13.09 24.52
C TYR A 367 -0.58 12.34 25.81
N ARG A 368 -1.85 11.95 25.96
CA ARG A 368 -2.34 11.14 27.09
C ARG A 368 -2.99 9.85 26.59
N SER A 369 -2.30 8.72 26.66
CA SER A 369 -2.85 7.44 26.15
C SER A 369 -4.23 7.15 26.74
N LEU A 370 -5.18 6.74 25.90
CA LEU A 370 -6.48 6.23 26.36
C LEU A 370 -6.46 4.71 26.54
N GLY A 371 -5.36 4.06 26.19
CA GLY A 371 -5.29 2.61 26.07
C GLY A 371 -5.05 2.13 24.65
N SER A 372 -5.05 0.81 24.51
CA SER A 372 -4.89 0.08 23.25
C SER A 372 -5.91 -1.04 23.17
N MET A 373 -6.31 -1.40 21.96
CA MET A 373 -7.26 -2.49 21.72
C MET A 373 -6.84 -3.27 20.48
N ALA A 374 -7.12 -4.56 20.44
CA ALA A 374 -6.92 -5.41 19.28
C ALA A 374 -7.97 -6.52 19.24
N THR A 375 -8.51 -6.80 18.06
CA THR A 375 -9.39 -7.96 17.86
C THR A 375 -8.59 -9.24 17.66
N ILE A 376 -9.16 -10.36 18.11
CA ILE A 376 -8.60 -11.69 17.92
C ILE A 376 -9.74 -12.57 17.37
N GLY A 377 -10.01 -12.35 16.08
CA GLY A 377 -11.08 -12.99 15.34
C GLY A 377 -12.44 -12.33 15.59
N ASN A 378 -13.50 -13.01 15.19
CA ASN A 378 -14.89 -12.55 15.20
C ASN A 378 -15.53 -12.52 16.59
N SER A 379 -14.95 -13.21 17.57
CA SER A 379 -15.59 -13.52 18.86
C SER A 379 -14.81 -13.04 20.08
N SER A 380 -13.65 -12.42 19.89
CA SER A 380 -12.79 -11.99 20.99
C SER A 380 -12.00 -10.74 20.65
N ALA A 381 -11.68 -9.96 21.68
CA ALA A 381 -10.71 -8.87 21.62
C ALA A 381 -9.95 -8.78 22.93
N ILE A 382 -8.90 -7.95 22.92
CA ILE A 382 -8.21 -7.46 24.09
C ILE A 382 -8.31 -5.94 24.13
N VAL A 383 -8.61 -5.40 25.30
CA VAL A 383 -8.71 -3.97 25.56
C VAL A 383 -7.90 -3.69 26.81
N SER A 384 -6.97 -2.76 26.71
CA SER A 384 -6.26 -2.21 27.86
C SER A 384 -6.53 -0.73 27.92
N LEU A 385 -7.25 -0.26 28.94
CA LEU A 385 -7.52 1.15 29.17
C LEU A 385 -6.39 1.73 30.02
N GLY A 386 -5.80 2.83 29.57
CA GLY A 386 -4.54 3.36 30.08
C GLY A 386 -4.48 3.66 31.60
N GLU A 387 -3.32 4.13 32.05
CA GLU A 387 -2.92 4.27 33.47
C GLU A 387 -3.95 4.92 34.41
N LYS A 388 -4.85 5.76 33.89
CA LYS A 388 -5.88 6.43 34.70
C LYS A 388 -6.95 5.47 35.24
N PHE A 389 -7.29 4.42 34.49
CA PHE A 389 -8.37 3.49 34.85
C PHE A 389 -7.87 2.08 35.19
N LYS A 390 -6.65 1.69 34.76
CA LYS A 390 -6.05 0.35 34.97
C LYS A 390 -7.07 -0.78 34.81
N PHE A 391 -7.78 -0.75 33.69
CA PHE A 391 -8.86 -1.69 33.43
C PHE A 391 -8.59 -2.43 32.12
N ASP A 392 -8.38 -3.73 32.25
CA ASP A 392 -8.16 -4.63 31.13
C ASP A 392 -9.41 -5.51 30.95
N LEU A 393 -9.82 -5.69 29.70
CA LEU A 393 -10.98 -6.48 29.32
C LEU A 393 -10.61 -7.45 28.21
N ILE A 394 -11.11 -8.68 28.31
CA ILE A 394 -10.84 -9.75 27.34
C ILE A 394 -12.12 -10.36 26.80
N GLY A 395 -12.01 -11.08 25.68
CA GLY A 395 -13.09 -11.91 25.15
C GLY A 395 -14.22 -11.12 24.53
N TYR A 396 -15.44 -11.65 24.67
CA TYR A 396 -16.62 -11.12 23.99
C TYR A 396 -17.03 -9.73 24.50
N ALA A 397 -16.87 -9.46 25.80
CA ALA A 397 -17.12 -8.14 26.37
C ALA A 397 -16.14 -7.09 25.79
N ALA A 398 -14.86 -7.45 25.68
CA ALA A 398 -13.85 -6.59 25.06
C ALA A 398 -14.17 -6.30 23.59
N LEU A 399 -14.72 -7.27 22.86
CA LEU A 399 -15.12 -7.11 21.47
C LEU A 399 -16.22 -6.05 21.31
N TRP A 400 -17.21 -6.02 22.21
CA TRP A 400 -18.26 -5.00 22.18
C TRP A 400 -17.73 -3.61 22.50
N VAL A 401 -16.80 -3.50 23.45
CA VAL A 401 -16.09 -2.24 23.74
C VAL A 401 -15.31 -1.78 22.51
N TRP A 402 -14.56 -2.68 21.87
CA TRP A 402 -13.82 -2.40 20.63
C TRP A 402 -14.76 -1.90 19.52
N LYS A 403 -15.88 -2.60 19.26
CA LYS A 403 -16.87 -2.22 18.24
C LYS A 403 -17.46 -0.85 18.52
N SER A 404 -17.87 -0.61 19.77
CA SER A 404 -18.47 0.66 20.21
C SER A 404 -17.49 1.82 20.11
N ALA A 405 -16.24 1.61 20.48
CA ALA A 405 -15.20 2.63 20.41
C ALA A 405 -14.92 3.02 18.95
N TYR A 406 -14.74 2.06 18.04
CA TYR A 406 -14.49 2.37 16.63
C TYR A 406 -15.70 2.99 15.92
N LEU A 407 -16.92 2.55 16.22
CA LEU A 407 -18.13 3.24 15.75
C LEU A 407 -18.22 4.69 16.23
N THR A 408 -17.73 4.97 17.43
CA THR A 408 -17.69 6.34 17.98
C THR A 408 -16.65 7.21 17.26
N ILE A 409 -15.46 6.64 16.97
CA ILE A 409 -14.34 7.35 16.36
C ILE A 409 -14.55 7.60 14.85
N LEU A 410 -15.34 6.75 14.17
CA LEU A 410 -15.70 6.98 12.77
C LEU A 410 -16.33 8.36 12.59
N GLY A 411 -15.79 9.13 11.63
CA GLY A 411 -16.13 10.55 11.48
C GLY A 411 -17.52 10.84 10.94
N SER A 412 -18.08 9.97 10.08
CA SER A 412 -19.36 10.23 9.40
C SER A 412 -20.43 9.19 9.75
N ILE A 413 -21.69 9.64 9.81
CA ILE A 413 -22.86 8.75 10.02
C ILE A 413 -22.96 7.69 8.93
N ARG A 414 -22.61 8.04 7.69
CA ARG A 414 -22.57 7.15 6.53
C ARG A 414 -21.61 5.99 6.76
N SER A 415 -20.36 6.28 7.16
CA SER A 415 -19.36 5.24 7.43
C SER A 415 -19.75 4.37 8.62
N LYS A 416 -20.39 4.93 9.65
CA LYS A 416 -20.96 4.14 10.78
C LYS A 416 -22.02 3.16 10.30
N LEU A 417 -22.98 3.62 9.50
CA LEU A 417 -24.03 2.77 8.93
C LEU A 417 -23.44 1.66 8.05
N TYR A 418 -22.47 1.98 7.18
CA TYR A 418 -21.79 0.98 6.36
C TYR A 418 -21.09 -0.09 7.21
N VAL A 419 -20.38 0.30 8.27
CA VAL A 419 -19.71 -0.65 9.16
C VAL A 419 -20.71 -1.52 9.91
N ILE A 420 -21.80 -0.96 10.42
CA ILE A 420 -22.86 -1.72 11.10
C ILE A 420 -23.51 -2.73 10.14
N VAL A 421 -23.91 -2.28 8.95
CA VAL A 421 -24.54 -3.13 7.94
C VAL A 421 -23.60 -4.24 7.50
N ASN A 422 -22.32 -3.95 7.27
CA ASN A 422 -21.34 -4.97 6.88
C ASN A 422 -21.06 -5.96 8.03
N TRP A 423 -20.96 -5.51 9.28
CA TRP A 423 -20.80 -6.42 10.41
C TRP A 423 -22.02 -7.32 10.61
N ALA A 424 -23.24 -6.79 10.47
CA ALA A 424 -24.45 -7.59 10.54
C ALA A 424 -24.55 -8.56 9.36
N GLY A 425 -24.31 -8.06 8.14
CA GLY A 425 -24.36 -8.82 6.90
C GLY A 425 -23.36 -9.96 6.90
N SER A 426 -22.08 -9.68 7.19
CA SER A 426 -21.05 -10.73 7.28
C SER A 426 -21.36 -11.79 8.34
N ARG A 427 -22.02 -11.40 9.44
CA ARG A 427 -22.40 -12.33 10.50
C ARG A 427 -23.61 -13.21 10.16
N ILE A 428 -24.56 -12.69 9.36
CA ILE A 428 -25.81 -13.38 9.00
C ILE A 428 -25.63 -14.18 7.70
N PHE A 429 -25.04 -13.57 6.67
CA PHE A 429 -24.94 -14.12 5.32
C PHE A 429 -23.56 -14.71 5.00
N GLY A 430 -22.55 -14.48 5.86
CA GLY A 430 -21.16 -14.79 5.54
C GLY A 430 -20.46 -13.63 4.84
N ARG A 431 -19.14 -13.75 4.67
CA ARG A 431 -18.33 -12.70 4.03
C ARG A 431 -18.44 -12.79 2.51
N ASP A 432 -18.28 -11.64 1.85
CA ASP A 432 -18.27 -11.59 0.40
C ASP A 432 -16.91 -12.08 -0.15
N VAL A 433 -16.94 -13.14 -0.96
CA VAL A 433 -15.76 -13.77 -1.60
C VAL A 433 -15.67 -13.49 -3.09
N THR A 434 -16.43 -12.52 -3.60
CA THR A 434 -16.45 -12.18 -5.02
C THR A 434 -15.06 -11.83 -5.53
N TYR A 435 -14.64 -12.52 -6.58
CA TYR A 435 -13.44 -12.18 -7.33
C TYR A 435 -13.75 -11.06 -8.33
N ILE A 436 -12.98 -9.97 -8.25
CA ILE A 436 -13.03 -8.88 -9.22
C ILE A 436 -11.63 -8.74 -9.81
N SER A 437 -11.48 -9.14 -11.07
CA SER A 437 -10.25 -8.98 -11.84
C SER A 437 -10.06 -7.55 -12.34
N ASP A 438 -8.83 -7.24 -12.73
CA ASP A 438 -8.51 -6.00 -13.44
C ASP A 438 -8.53 -6.25 -14.96
N LEU A 439 -8.96 -5.26 -15.75
CA LEU A 439 -9.06 -5.39 -17.22
C LEU A 439 -7.75 -5.85 -17.90
N THR A 440 -6.60 -5.47 -17.35
CA THR A 440 -5.28 -5.89 -17.84
C THR A 440 -5.03 -7.37 -17.61
N GLU A 441 -5.48 -7.88 -16.47
CA GLU A 441 -5.33 -9.27 -16.08
C GLU A 441 -6.27 -10.17 -16.89
N ASP A 442 -7.52 -9.76 -17.13
CA ASP A 442 -8.45 -10.49 -17.99
C ASP A 442 -7.90 -10.65 -19.41
N ARG A 443 -7.31 -9.59 -19.96
CA ARG A 443 -6.64 -9.64 -21.27
C ARG A 443 -5.46 -10.59 -21.28
N MET A 444 -4.65 -10.56 -20.22
CA MET A 444 -3.49 -11.45 -20.08
C MET A 444 -3.92 -12.92 -20.00
N TYR A 445 -4.90 -13.26 -19.15
CA TYR A 445 -5.42 -14.62 -19.06
C TYR A 445 -6.05 -15.10 -20.37
N SER A 446 -6.79 -14.23 -21.06
CA SER A 446 -7.36 -14.56 -22.36
C SER A 446 -6.26 -14.87 -23.39
N ALA A 447 -5.19 -14.08 -23.43
CA ALA A 447 -4.06 -14.33 -24.32
C ALA A 447 -3.34 -15.66 -24.01
N LEU A 448 -3.06 -15.93 -22.73
CA LEU A 448 -2.43 -17.18 -22.29
C LEU A 448 -3.31 -18.41 -22.57
N ALA A 449 -4.63 -18.29 -22.38
CA ALA A 449 -5.57 -19.37 -22.69
C ALA A 449 -5.59 -19.70 -24.18
N VAL A 450 -5.61 -18.68 -25.06
CA VAL A 450 -5.53 -18.87 -26.52
C VAL A 450 -4.21 -19.56 -26.91
N GLU A 451 -3.10 -19.17 -26.27
CA GLU A 451 -1.80 -19.79 -26.51
C GLU A 451 -1.79 -21.28 -26.11
N GLU A 452 -2.31 -21.63 -24.93
CA GLU A 452 -2.31 -23.03 -24.47
C GLU A 452 -3.26 -23.91 -25.31
N VAL A 453 -4.43 -23.41 -25.69
CA VAL A 453 -5.33 -24.11 -26.61
C VAL A 453 -4.65 -24.37 -27.95
N SER A 454 -3.89 -23.40 -28.47
CA SER A 454 -3.12 -23.56 -29.70
C SER A 454 -2.04 -24.65 -29.58
N LYS A 455 -1.33 -24.69 -28.44
CA LYS A 455 -0.34 -25.74 -28.14
C LYS A 455 -0.99 -27.12 -28.07
N GLU A 456 -2.14 -27.23 -27.40
CA GLU A 456 -2.84 -28.50 -27.24
C GLU A 456 -3.38 -29.04 -28.58
N MET A 457 -3.99 -28.17 -29.39
CA MET A 457 -4.41 -28.53 -30.75
C MET A 457 -3.23 -28.99 -31.63
N SER A 458 -2.05 -28.39 -31.44
CA SER A 458 -0.83 -28.80 -32.13
C SER A 458 -0.32 -30.17 -31.66
N ARG A 459 -0.36 -30.45 -30.35
CA ARG A 459 -0.03 -31.77 -29.78
C ARG A 459 -0.96 -32.86 -30.31
N GLN A 460 -2.27 -32.59 -30.35
CA GLN A 460 -3.27 -33.53 -30.87
C GLN A 460 -3.04 -33.84 -32.35
N LYS A 461 -2.78 -32.82 -33.18
CA LYS A 461 -2.42 -33.02 -34.59
C LYS A 461 -1.15 -33.85 -34.75
N ALA A 462 -0.11 -33.56 -33.97
CA ALA A 462 1.12 -34.34 -34.01
C ALA A 462 0.89 -35.81 -33.61
N HIS A 463 0.08 -36.05 -32.56
CA HIS A 463 -0.29 -37.40 -32.13
C HIS A 463 -1.11 -38.14 -33.18
N GLN A 464 -2.02 -37.45 -33.87
CA GLN A 464 -2.79 -38.02 -34.97
C GLN A 464 -1.90 -38.39 -36.15
N VAL A 465 -0.96 -37.52 -36.55
CA VAL A 465 0.03 -37.81 -37.61
C VAL A 465 0.90 -39.03 -37.24
N LEU A 466 1.32 -39.15 -35.98
CA LEU A 466 2.08 -40.31 -35.50
C LEU A 466 1.25 -41.59 -35.49
N HIS A 467 -0.04 -41.50 -35.15
CA HIS A 467 -0.95 -42.65 -35.15
C HIS A 467 -1.32 -43.09 -36.57
N ASP A 468 -1.46 -42.14 -37.50
CA ASP A 468 -1.76 -42.41 -38.92
C ASP A 468 -0.53 -42.88 -39.71
N ALA A 469 0.67 -42.74 -39.15
CA ALA A 469 1.90 -43.28 -39.70
C ALA A 469 2.02 -44.80 -39.40
N SER A 470 1.47 -45.64 -40.28
CA SER A 470 1.66 -47.11 -40.21
C SER A 470 3.15 -47.52 -40.27
N PRO A 471 3.57 -48.60 -39.58
CA PRO A 471 4.95 -49.09 -39.55
C PRO A 471 5.46 -49.70 -40.88
N GLU A 472 4.68 -49.65 -41.97
CA GLU A 472 5.05 -50.23 -43.27
C GLU A 472 5.89 -49.30 -44.17
N ARG A 473 6.25 -48.08 -43.74
CA ARG A 473 7.15 -47.18 -44.50
C ARG A 473 8.55 -47.05 -43.90
N ILE A 474 9.05 -48.12 -43.29
CA ILE A 474 10.49 -48.29 -43.07
C ILE A 474 10.90 -49.65 -43.63
N SER A 475 10.73 -49.84 -44.94
CA SER A 475 11.44 -50.89 -45.66
C SER A 475 12.64 -50.28 -46.36
N THR A 476 13.80 -50.83 -46.03
CA THR A 476 15.08 -50.65 -46.71
C THR A 476 14.97 -51.02 -48.19
N SER A 477 15.30 -50.10 -49.09
CA SER A 477 15.95 -50.46 -50.36
C SER A 477 17.10 -49.49 -50.65
N ALA A 478 18.23 -50.08 -50.98
CA ALA A 478 19.53 -49.46 -51.08
C ALA A 478 19.80 -48.87 -52.48
N ALA A 479 20.60 -47.81 -52.48
CA ALA A 479 21.74 -47.52 -53.37
C ALA A 479 21.60 -47.61 -54.92
N ALA A 480 21.88 -46.43 -55.53
CA ALA A 480 22.83 -46.16 -56.62
C ALA A 480 22.47 -46.35 -58.12
N GLY A 481 22.79 -45.29 -58.89
CA GLY A 481 22.96 -45.24 -60.37
C GLY A 481 21.78 -44.55 -61.09
N ALA A 482 21.92 -43.52 -61.93
CA ALA A 482 23.04 -42.95 -62.66
C ALA A 482 22.76 -41.48 -63.04
N ALA A 483 23.83 -40.72 -63.28
CA ALA A 483 23.81 -39.34 -63.77
C ALA A 483 23.91 -39.28 -65.31
N ALA A 484 23.55 -38.09 -65.87
CA ALA A 484 23.69 -37.55 -67.23
C ALA A 484 22.39 -37.62 -68.09
N THR A 485 21.91 -36.60 -68.82
CA THR A 485 22.31 -35.20 -69.14
C THR A 485 21.12 -34.51 -69.86
N GLU A 486 21.21 -33.18 -70.04
CA GLU A 486 20.34 -32.25 -70.82
C GLU A 486 19.09 -31.73 -70.07
N GLY A 487 18.76 -30.44 -69.99
CA GLY A 487 19.31 -29.20 -70.53
C GLY A 487 18.22 -28.11 -70.46
N VAL A 488 18.65 -26.84 -70.35
CA VAL A 488 17.91 -25.61 -70.70
C VAL A 488 17.02 -24.94 -69.61
N LEU A 489 17.55 -23.82 -69.09
CA LEU A 489 16.84 -22.69 -68.48
C LEU A 489 16.00 -21.94 -69.54
N PRO A 490 14.95 -21.19 -69.14
CA PRO A 490 15.16 -19.74 -69.17
C PRO A 490 14.52 -18.94 -68.01
N SER A 491 15.03 -17.71 -67.97
CA SER A 491 14.83 -16.54 -67.13
C SER A 491 13.42 -15.93 -67.08
N LYS A 492 13.19 -15.17 -65.99
CA LYS A 492 12.12 -14.16 -65.81
C LYS A 492 12.01 -13.15 -66.96
N PRO A 493 10.83 -12.53 -67.11
CA PRO A 493 10.73 -11.10 -67.43
C PRO A 493 9.95 -10.32 -66.36
N GLY A 494 10.26 -9.03 -66.25
CA GLY A 494 9.48 -8.05 -65.49
C GLY A 494 8.87 -6.99 -66.41
N GLU A 495 7.95 -6.19 -65.86
CA GLU A 495 7.61 -4.78 -66.19
C GLU A 495 6.41 -4.41 -65.27
N ALA A 496 6.54 -3.45 -64.35
CA ALA A 496 6.45 -1.99 -64.51
C ALA A 496 5.02 -1.46 -64.69
N THR A 497 4.52 -0.69 -63.72
CA THR A 497 3.91 0.63 -63.98
C THR A 497 3.80 1.49 -62.72
N HIS A 498 4.26 2.72 -62.91
CA HIS A 498 4.26 3.94 -62.11
C HIS A 498 2.96 4.36 -61.39
N LEU A 499 3.15 4.97 -60.21
CA LEU A 499 2.80 6.36 -59.89
C LEU A 499 3.68 6.79 -58.69
N THR A 500 4.83 7.46 -58.86
CA THR A 500 5.03 8.94 -58.87
C THR A 500 4.01 9.72 -58.05
N SER A 501 4.34 10.71 -57.22
CA SER A 501 5.58 11.46 -56.93
C SER A 501 5.14 12.51 -55.89
N LEU A 502 5.93 12.86 -54.87
CA LEU A 502 6.78 14.06 -54.76
C LEU A 502 7.03 14.17 -53.26
N GLY A 503 8.21 14.40 -52.72
CA GLY A 503 9.37 15.17 -53.19
C GLY A 503 9.87 15.88 -51.92
N GLN A 504 10.95 15.35 -51.32
CA GLN A 504 12.32 15.90 -51.38
C GLN A 504 12.50 17.12 -50.46
N ALA A 505 13.32 16.99 -49.41
CA ALA A 505 14.80 17.10 -49.42
C ALA A 505 15.22 18.58 -49.44
N SER A 506 16.26 19.04 -48.78
CA SER A 506 17.61 18.51 -48.59
C SER A 506 18.29 19.38 -47.49
N ALA A 507 19.13 18.87 -46.59
CA ALA A 507 20.50 18.36 -46.72
C ALA A 507 21.61 19.42 -46.66
N GLY A 508 22.75 18.99 -46.12
CA GLY A 508 24.04 19.69 -45.99
C GLY A 508 24.53 19.61 -44.54
N SER A 509 25.30 18.60 -44.08
CA SER A 509 26.69 18.22 -44.41
C SER A 509 27.66 19.42 -44.35
N HIS A 510 28.80 19.42 -43.66
CA HIS A 510 29.79 18.35 -43.48
C HIS A 510 30.83 18.73 -42.39
N ALA A 511 31.39 17.68 -41.76
CA ALA A 511 32.78 17.51 -41.31
C ALA A 511 33.39 18.45 -40.25
N ALA A 512 34.44 18.12 -39.49
CA ALA A 512 35.05 16.92 -38.91
C ALA A 512 36.35 17.45 -38.28
N HIS A 513 36.71 17.07 -37.05
CA HIS A 513 38.10 16.87 -36.61
C HIS A 513 38.16 16.27 -35.19
N THR A 514 39.16 15.43 -34.98
CA THR A 514 39.42 14.48 -33.86
C THR A 514 40.86 14.74 -33.33
N PRO A 515 41.42 14.05 -32.31
CA PRO A 515 41.30 14.24 -30.84
C PRO A 515 42.68 14.33 -30.10
N ALA A 516 42.67 14.07 -28.77
CA ALA A 516 43.75 13.76 -27.79
C ALA A 516 44.30 14.97 -26.99
N GLU A 517 44.63 14.96 -25.68
CA GLU A 517 44.66 13.98 -24.55
C GLU A 517 44.86 14.80 -23.20
N PRO A 518 45.09 14.20 -21.98
CA PRO A 518 44.63 14.74 -20.68
C PRO A 518 45.73 15.28 -19.70
N GLU A 519 45.34 15.47 -18.42
CA GLU A 519 46.08 15.85 -17.17
C GLU A 519 45.80 17.30 -16.67
N THR A 520 45.70 17.67 -15.38
CA THR A 520 45.99 17.09 -14.05
C THR A 520 45.22 17.86 -12.94
N LYS A 521 45.24 17.30 -11.71
CA LYS A 521 44.79 17.81 -10.39
C LYS A 521 44.98 19.31 -10.10
N VAL A 522 44.03 19.92 -9.36
CA VAL A 522 44.12 20.40 -7.94
C VAL A 522 42.71 20.42 -7.34
#